data_AF-M2UIB8-F1
#
_entry.id   AF-M2UIB8-F1
#
_cell.length_a   1.000
_cell.length_b   1.000
_cell.length_c   1.000
_cell.angle_alpha   90.00
_cell.angle_beta   90.00
_cell.angle_gamma   90.00
#
_symmetry.space_group_name_H-M   'P 1'
#
loop_
_entity.id
_entity.type
_entity.pdbx_description
1 polymer ?
#
loop_
_entity_poly.entity_id
_entity_poly.type
_entity_poly.pdbx_seq_one_letter_code
_entity_poly.pdbx_strand_id
1 'polypeptide(L)' 'MISCDNHCDREWFHLPCMNMTEDDIPSRRAKWYCPDCRTALNTDAYGNPLIPPPLPGRRGNR' A
#
# COMPACT_ATOMS: atom_id res chain seq x y z
N MET A 1 -1.96 -4.73 -16.22
CA MET A 1 -2.32 -3.39 -15.68
C MET A 1 -2.82 -3.57 -14.27
N ILE A 2 -2.59 -2.61 -13.37
CA ILE A 2 -3.02 -2.68 -11.97
C ILE A 2 -3.82 -1.42 -11.61
N SER A 3 -4.92 -1.62 -10.88
CA SER A 3 -5.77 -0.52 -10.41
C SER A 3 -5.32 -0.05 -9.02
N CYS A 4 -5.21 1.27 -8.82
CA CYS A 4 -4.93 1.85 -7.51
C CYS A 4 -6.19 1.91 -6.64
N ASP A 5 -6.12 1.47 -5.38
CA ASP A 5 -7.25 1.44 -4.44
C ASP A 5 -7.62 2.82 -3.85
N ASN A 6 -6.79 3.85 -4.06
CA ASN A 6 -6.98 5.20 -3.50
C ASN A 6 -7.68 6.20 -4.46
N HIS A 7 -8.41 5.73 -5.48
CA HIS A 7 -9.16 6.58 -6.43
C HIS A 7 -8.33 7.77 -6.98
N CYS A 8 -7.07 7.52 -7.34
CA CYS A 8 -6.17 8.56 -7.86
C CYS A 8 -6.52 8.84 -9.35
N ASP A 9 -6.35 10.07 -9.88
CA ASP A 9 -6.78 10.48 -11.24
C ASP A 9 -6.33 9.54 -12.38
N ARG A 10 -5.19 8.88 -12.18
CA ARG A 10 -4.68 7.81 -13.03
C ARG A 10 -4.94 6.50 -12.31
N GLU A 11 -6.15 5.96 -12.45
CA GLU A 11 -6.56 4.74 -11.73
C GLU A 11 -5.82 3.49 -12.23
N TRP A 12 -5.28 3.52 -13.45
CA TRP A 12 -4.69 2.37 -14.13
C TRP A 12 -3.20 2.57 -14.41
N PHE A 13 -2.38 1.62 -13.95
CA PHE A 13 -0.94 1.63 -14.17
C PHE A 13 -0.48 0.40 -14.95
N HIS A 14 0.52 0.59 -15.80
CA HIS A 14 1.22 -0.53 -16.43
C HIS A 14 2.14 -1.19 -15.41
N LEU A 15 2.09 -2.52 -15.31
CA LEU A 15 2.97 -3.35 -14.47
C LEU A 15 4.47 -3.04 -14.68
N PRO A 16 4.99 -2.94 -15.92
CA PRO A 16 6.42 -2.65 -16.13
C PRO A 16 6.82 -1.25 -15.66
N CYS A 17 5.93 -0.25 -15.74
CA CYS A 17 6.20 1.09 -15.22
C CYS A 17 6.32 1.11 -13.69
N MET A 18 5.71 0.13 -13.02
CA MET A 18 5.74 -0.04 -11.58
C MET A 18 6.81 -1.01 -11.11
N ASN A 19 7.67 -1.47 -12.03
CA ASN A 19 8.71 -2.47 -11.78
C ASN A 19 8.16 -3.76 -11.14
N MET A 20 6.89 -4.06 -11.43
CA MET A 20 6.16 -5.23 -10.95
C MET A 20 6.15 -6.29 -12.03
N THR A 21 6.42 -7.52 -11.60
CA THR A 21 6.35 -8.70 -12.47
C THR A 21 4.99 -9.37 -12.35
N GLU A 22 4.71 -10.34 -13.22
CA GLU A 22 3.49 -11.17 -13.13
C GLU A 22 3.38 -11.85 -11.75
N ASP A 23 4.51 -12.14 -11.11
CA ASP A 23 4.62 -12.75 -9.77
C ASP A 23 4.26 -11.77 -8.63
N ASP A 24 4.43 -10.47 -8.86
CA ASP A 24 4.04 -9.40 -7.94
C ASP A 24 2.58 -8.97 -8.13
N ILE A 25 1.84 -9.57 -9.08
CA ILE A 25 0.42 -9.31 -9.25
C ILE A 25 -0.28 -9.78 -7.99
N PRO A 26 -0.79 -8.85 -7.16
CA PRO A 26 -1.44 -9.22 -5.94
C PRO A 26 -2.67 -10.07 -6.31
N SER A 27 -2.89 -11.17 -5.59
CA SER A 27 -4.10 -11.99 -5.76
C SER A 27 -5.34 -11.10 -5.80
N ARG A 28 -6.41 -11.46 -6.52
CA ARG A 28 -7.59 -10.61 -6.86
C ARG A 28 -8.24 -9.77 -5.74
N ARG A 29 -7.85 -9.92 -4.47
CA ARG A 29 -8.32 -9.18 -3.29
C ARG A 29 -7.26 -8.31 -2.60
N ALA A 30 -6.01 -8.33 -3.07
CA ALA A 30 -4.94 -7.58 -2.42
C ALA A 30 -4.95 -6.13 -2.89
N LYS A 31 -4.83 -5.23 -1.92
CA LYS A 31 -4.85 -3.79 -2.14
C LYS A 31 -3.50 -3.35 -2.68
N TRP A 32 -3.54 -2.42 -3.62
CA TRP A 32 -2.35 -1.84 -4.20
C TRP A 32 -2.48 -0.33 -4.30
N TYR A 33 -1.44 0.36 -3.84
CA TYR A 33 -1.33 1.81 -3.94
C TYR A 33 -0.22 2.22 -4.92
N CYS A 34 -0.44 3.27 -5.69
CA CYS A 34 0.59 3.88 -6.54
C CYS A 34 1.62 4.68 -5.71
N PRO A 35 2.82 4.98 -6.23
CA PRO A 35 3.90 5.62 -5.47
C PRO A 35 3.49 6.99 -4.93
N ASP A 36 2.72 7.76 -5.71
CA ASP A 36 2.19 9.05 -5.28
C ASP A 36 1.24 8.89 -4.07
N CYS A 37 0.33 7.92 -4.14
CA CYS A 37 -0.66 7.69 -3.10
C CYS A 37 -0.01 7.05 -1.84
N ARG A 38 1.06 6.26 -1.97
CA ARG A 38 1.89 5.79 -0.84
C ARG A 38 2.58 6.94 -0.11
N THR A 39 3.14 7.90 -0.85
CA THR A 39 3.78 9.08 -0.27
C THR A 39 2.77 10.01 0.40
N ALA A 40 1.58 10.20 -0.19
CA ALA A 40 0.54 11.02 0.41
C ALA A 40 -0.05 10.41 1.69
N LEU A 41 -0.24 9.08 1.72
CA LEU A 41 -0.85 8.37 2.84
C LEU A 41 0.15 7.90 3.90
N ASN A 42 1.47 8.00 3.64
CA ASN A 42 2.51 7.37 4.45
C ASN A 42 2.25 5.86 4.68
N THR A 43 1.75 5.19 3.65
CA THR A 43 1.47 3.75 3.64
C THR A 43 2.37 3.02 2.66
N ASP A 44 2.54 1.73 2.87
CA ASP A 44 3.25 0.86 1.95
C ASP A 44 2.40 0.49 0.72
N ALA A 45 2.97 -0.33 -0.15
CA ALA A 45 2.30 -0.86 -1.35
C ALA A 45 0.97 -1.57 -1.07
N TYR A 46 0.82 -2.10 0.13
CA TYR A 46 -0.23 -3.03 0.53
C TYR A 46 -1.23 -2.40 1.52
N GLY A 47 -1.03 -1.13 1.88
CA GLY A 47 -1.88 -0.37 2.79
C GLY A 47 -1.49 -0.43 4.27
N ASN A 48 -0.31 -0.97 4.61
CA ASN A 48 0.21 -0.92 5.96
C ASN A 48 0.85 0.46 6.23
N PRO A 49 0.63 1.07 7.40
CA PRO A 49 1.28 2.32 7.77
C PRO A 49 2.80 2.11 7.91
N LEU A 50 3.60 3.02 7.35
CA LEU A 50 5.06 2.98 7.47
C LEU A 50 5.53 3.21 8.92
N ILE A 51 4.75 3.96 9.67
CA ILE A 51 4.98 4.22 11.09
C ILE A 51 4.00 3.35 11.87
N PRO A 52 4.47 2.28 12.54
CA PRO A 52 3.59 1.49 13.38
C PRO A 52 3.02 2.42 14.47
N PRO A 53 1.71 2.34 14.78
CA PRO A 53 1.15 3.10 15.89
C PRO A 53 1.92 2.76 17.17
N PRO A 54 2.12 3.72 18.09
CA PRO A 54 2.75 3.43 19.37
C PRO A 54 1.99 2.28 20.00
N LEU A 55 2.69 1.15 20.21
CA LEU A 55 2.11 -0.02 20.84
C LEU A 55 1.44 0.46 22.13
N PRO A 56 0.17 0.12 22.38
CA PRO A 56 -0.50 0.52 23.61
C PRO A 56 0.39 0.05 24.75
N GLY A 57 1.00 1.02 25.45
CA GLY A 57 2.06 0.76 26.40
C GLY A 57 1.59 -0.32 27.34
N ARG A 58 2.41 -1.36 27.54
CA ARG A 58 2.16 -2.37 28.56
C ARG A 58 1.84 -1.60 29.83
N ARG A 59 0.55 -1.54 30.21
CA ARG A 59 0.15 -1.11 31.54
C ARG A 59 0.82 -2.12 32.45
N GLY A 60 1.97 -1.73 33.01
CA GLY A 60 2.67 -2.53 33.98
C GLY A 60 1.68 -2.77 35.11
N ASN A 61 1.28 -4.03 35.26
CA ASN A 61 0.46 -4.46 36.38
C ASN A 61 1.18 -4.05 37.65
N ARG A 62 0.60 -3.07 38.35
CA ARG A 62 0.89 -2.76 39.73
C ARG A 62 -0.17 -3.43 40.58
#